data_AF-A0A2V9IKM6-F1
#
_entry.id   AF-A0A2V9IKM6-F1
#
_cell.length_a   1.000
_cell.length_b   1.000
_cell.length_c   1.000
_cell.angle_alpha   90.00
_cell.angle_beta   90.00
_cell.angle_gamma   90.00
#
_symmetry.space_group_name_H-M   'P 1'
#
loop_
_entity.id
_entity.type
_entity.pdbx_description
1 polymer ?
#
loop_
_entity_poly.entity_id
_entity_poly.type
_entity_poly.pdbx_seq_one_letter_code
_entity_poly.pdbx_strand_id
1 'polypeptide(L)'
;MAWTLLAYPYRQSVLPGQRVTTIEARVYNHAGSPQQAFVELRAPSGWKVDKGRSVTLPPHTEGGIPLTAIAPAHPPVRREVLGLAVRFAGRSLGEIAEALTDYLE
;
A
#
# COMPACT_ATOMS: atom_id res chain seq x y z
N MET A 1 -1.87 0.05 22.21
CA MET A 1 -1.17 0.57 21.03
C MET A 1 -2.13 0.47 19.87
N ALA A 2 -2.56 1.60 19.31
CA ALA A 2 -3.44 1.66 18.17
C ALA A 2 -2.64 2.13 16.94
N TRP A 3 -3.08 1.75 15.75
CA TRP A 3 -2.54 2.19 14.48
C TRP A 3 -3.71 2.42 13.54
N THR A 4 -3.58 3.40 12.65
CA THR A 4 -4.52 3.61 11.55
C THR A 4 -3.73 3.43 10.26
N LEU A 5 -4.27 2.66 9.32
CA LEU A 5 -3.68 2.44 8.01
C LEU A 5 -4.73 2.72 6.93
N LEU A 6 -4.35 3.52 5.95
CA LEU A 6 -5.16 3.81 4.77
C LEU A 6 -4.31 3.66 3.51
N ALA A 7 -4.90 3.12 2.43
CA ALA A 7 -4.33 3.25 1.11
C ALA A 7 -4.85 4.52 0.45
N TYR A 8 -3.97 5.31 -0.15
CA TYR A 8 -4.32 6.54 -0.84
C TYR A 8 -3.69 6.60 -2.25
N PRO A 9 -4.46 6.84 -3.32
CA PRO A 9 -5.92 6.84 -3.32
C PRO A 9 -6.47 5.43 -3.01
N TYR A 10 -7.63 5.36 -2.35
CA TYR A 10 -8.30 4.08 -2.13
C TYR A 10 -8.74 3.43 -3.44
N ARG A 11 -9.10 4.24 -4.45
CA ARG A 11 -9.54 3.76 -5.76
C ARG A 11 -8.92 4.62 -6.86
N GLN A 12 -8.39 3.98 -7.89
CA GLN A 12 -7.81 4.67 -9.05
C GLN A 12 -8.05 3.90 -10.34
N SER A 13 -7.89 4.59 -11.45
CA SER A 13 -7.94 4.01 -12.78
C SER A 13 -6.53 3.84 -13.35
N VAL A 14 -6.29 2.75 -14.08
CA VAL A 14 -4.99 2.46 -14.71
C VAL A 14 -5.16 1.92 -16.12
N LEU A 15 -4.15 2.09 -16.96
CA LEU A 15 -4.02 1.40 -18.24
C LEU A 15 -3.32 0.06 -18.05
N PRO A 16 -3.60 -0.94 -18.91
CA PRO A 16 -2.81 -2.16 -18.96
C PRO A 16 -1.32 -1.88 -19.15
N GLY A 17 -0.45 -2.53 -18.37
CA GLY A 17 1.00 -2.31 -18.42
C GLY A 17 1.49 -1.03 -17.74
N GLN A 18 0.59 -0.17 -17.22
CA GLN A 18 0.99 1.09 -16.61
C GLN A 18 1.75 0.86 -15.30
N ARG A 19 2.83 1.64 -15.12
CA ARG A 19 3.46 1.79 -13.81
C ARG A 19 2.63 2.73 -12.94
N VAL A 20 2.16 2.21 -11.82
CA VAL A 20 1.39 2.91 -10.78
C VAL A 20 2.35 3.33 -9.67
N THR A 21 2.58 4.64 -9.53
CA THR A 21 3.45 5.23 -8.49
C THR A 21 2.69 6.03 -7.44
N THR A 22 1.36 6.03 -7.52
CA THR A 22 0.47 6.91 -6.78
C THR A 22 -0.11 6.28 -5.51
N ILE A 23 0.17 5.00 -5.23
CA ILE A 23 -0.34 4.33 -4.03
C ILE A 23 0.55 4.71 -2.85
N GLU A 24 -0.02 5.36 -1.85
CA GLU A 24 0.61 5.66 -0.58
C GLU A 24 -0.07 4.86 0.52
N ALA A 25 0.73 4.18 1.34
CA ALA A 25 0.26 3.70 2.63
C ALA A 25 0.40 4.82 3.66
N ARG A 26 -0.74 5.34 4.14
CA ARG A 26 -0.78 6.35 5.20
C ARG A 26 -0.92 5.65 6.54
N VAL A 27 0.11 5.77 7.36
CA VAL A 27 0.20 5.10 8.65
C VAL A 27 0.22 6.16 9.75
N TYR A 28 -0.69 6.08 10.70
CA TYR A 28 -0.68 6.94 11.89
C TYR A 28 -0.14 6.20 13.12
N ASN A 29 0.86 6.79 13.77
CA ASN A 29 1.44 6.27 15.01
C ASN A 29 0.72 6.84 16.24
N HIS A 30 -0.12 6.05 16.90
CA HIS A 30 -0.79 6.48 18.15
C HIS A 30 0.09 6.34 19.41
N ALA A 31 1.31 5.83 19.30
CA ALA A 31 2.19 5.67 20.45
C ALA A 31 2.82 7.01 20.87
N GLY A 32 3.14 7.14 22.16
CA GLY A 32 3.90 8.26 22.72
C GLY A 32 5.41 8.21 22.41
N SER A 33 5.85 7.30 21.54
CA SER A 33 7.25 7.12 21.15
C SER A 33 7.37 6.89 19.63
N PRO A 34 8.53 7.18 19.01
CA PRO A 34 8.75 6.88 17.60
C PRO A 34 8.58 5.38 17.32
N GLN A 35 7.94 5.05 16.21
CA GLN A 35 7.69 3.67 15.79
C GLN A 35 8.11 3.45 14.34
N GLN A 36 8.68 2.28 14.06
CA GLN A 36 8.96 1.88 12.68
C GLN A 36 7.72 1.20 12.08
N ALA A 37 7.34 1.66 10.89
CA ALA A 37 6.37 1.03 10.02
C ALA A 37 7.09 0.51 8.77
N PHE A 38 6.78 -0.71 8.35
CA PHE A 38 7.16 -1.28 7.06
C PHE A 38 5.90 -1.70 6.32
N VAL A 39 5.79 -1.31 5.05
CA VAL A 39 4.64 -1.65 4.21
C VAL A 39 5.12 -2.17 2.86
N GLU A 40 4.45 -3.20 2.37
CA GLU A 40 4.65 -3.76 1.04
C GLU A 40 3.31 -4.01 0.34
N LEU A 41 3.30 -3.93 -1.00
CA LEU A 41 2.13 -4.29 -1.80
C LEU A 41 2.05 -5.80 -1.99
N ARG A 42 0.84 -6.32 -1.84
CA ARG A 42 0.44 -7.66 -2.26
C ARG A 42 -0.55 -7.49 -3.42
N ALA A 43 -0.19 -8.02 -4.57
CA ALA A 43 -0.96 -7.83 -5.79
C ALA A 43 -1.35 -9.19 -6.40
N PRO A 44 -2.45 -9.26 -7.16
CA PRO A 44 -2.80 -10.45 -7.92
C PRO A 44 -1.70 -10.86 -8.91
N SER A 45 -1.83 -12.08 -9.43
CA SER A 45 -0.91 -12.60 -10.45
C SER A 45 -0.79 -11.65 -11.65
N GLY A 46 0.41 -11.52 -12.18
CA GLY A 46 0.70 -10.67 -13.35
C GLY A 46 1.16 -9.25 -13.02
N TRP A 47 0.92 -8.78 -11.78
CA TRP A 47 1.50 -7.53 -11.31
C TRP A 47 2.99 -7.67 -11.01
N LYS A 48 3.74 -6.59 -11.26
CA LYS A 48 5.11 -6.45 -10.74
C LYS A 48 5.09 -5.41 -9.63
N VAL A 49 5.37 -5.82 -8.40
CA VAL A 49 5.45 -4.92 -7.24
C VAL A 49 6.90 -4.62 -6.90
N ASP A 50 7.19 -3.36 -6.57
CA ASP A 50 8.49 -2.99 -6.01
C ASP A 50 8.64 -3.53 -4.58
N LYS A 51 9.87 -3.54 -4.06
CA LYS A 51 10.12 -3.91 -2.66
C LYS A 51 9.37 -3.00 -1.71
N GLY A 52 8.90 -3.57 -0.60
CA GLY A 52 8.33 -2.80 0.51
C GLY A 52 9.31 -1.77 1.07
N ARG A 53 8.76 -0.79 1.79
CA ARG A 53 9.51 0.35 2.34
C ARG A 53 9.24 0.51 3.83
N SER A 54 10.27 0.97 4.55
CA SER A 54 10.19 1.33 5.96
C SER A 54 10.22 2.85 6.14
N VAL A 55 9.52 3.33 7.17
CA VAL A 55 9.63 4.69 7.69
C VAL A 55 9.58 4.67 9.21
N THR A 56 10.30 5.61 9.85
CA THR A 56 10.15 5.87 11.27
C THR A 56 9.18 7.02 11.46
N LEU A 57 8.08 6.77 12.15
CA LEU A 57 7.04 7.75 12.44
C LEU A 57 7.26 8.31 13.84
N PRO A 58 7.36 9.64 14.01
CA PRO A 58 7.29 10.27 15.31
C PRO A 58 6.02 9.91 16.10
N PRO A 59 5.98 10.18 17.42
CA PRO A 59 4.77 10.04 18.21
C PRO A 59 3.63 10.88 17.63
N HIS A 60 2.43 10.32 17.54
CA HIS A 60 1.20 11.04 17.17
C HIS A 60 1.23 11.72 15.79
N THR A 61 1.98 11.17 14.83
CA THR A 61 2.04 11.66 13.46
C THR A 61 1.58 10.62 12.44
N GLU A 62 1.13 11.13 11.29
CA GLU A 62 0.93 10.36 10.07
C GLU A 62 2.19 10.41 9.20
N GLY A 63 2.51 9.31 8.53
CA GLY A 63 3.47 9.30 7.43
C GLY A 63 2.92 8.56 6.23
N GLY A 64 3.20 9.09 5.03
CA GLY A 64 2.93 8.45 3.75
C GLY A 64 4.13 7.63 3.28
N ILE A 65 3.90 6.37 2.95
CA ILE A 65 4.90 5.47 2.38
C ILE A 65 4.51 5.21 0.93
N PRO A 66 5.21 5.77 -0.07
CA PRO A 66 4.89 5.54 -1.47
C PRO A 66 5.25 4.12 -1.88
N LEU A 67 4.33 3.49 -2.60
CA LEU A 67 4.42 2.14 -3.10
C LEU A 67 4.24 2.16 -4.62
N THR A 68 4.98 1.28 -5.30
CA THR A 68 4.98 1.20 -6.76
C THR A 68 4.60 -0.20 -7.19
N ALA A 69 3.75 -0.27 -8.21
CA ALA A 69 3.46 -1.51 -8.90
C ALA A 69 3.34 -1.25 -10.42
N ILE A 70 3.41 -2.31 -11.22
CA ILE A 70 3.16 -2.27 -12.66
C ILE A 70 2.00 -3.21 -12.93
N ALA A 71 0.94 -2.68 -13.51
CA ALA A 71 -0.25 -3.42 -13.87
C ALA A 71 0.07 -4.45 -14.98
N PRO A 72 -0.55 -5.64 -14.97
CA PRO A 72 -0.47 -6.57 -16.09
C PRO A 72 -0.92 -5.90 -17.40
N ALA A 73 -0.28 -6.29 -18.51
CA ALA A 73 -0.64 -5.84 -19.86
C ALA A 73 -1.93 -6.49 -20.38
N HIS A 74 -2.30 -7.64 -19.81
CA HIS A 74 -3.52 -8.39 -20.15
C HIS A 74 -4.25 -8.71 -18.84
N PRO A 75 -4.99 -7.74 -18.27
CA PRO A 75 -5.70 -7.98 -17.02
C PRO A 75 -6.82 -9.00 -17.23
N PRO A 76 -6.99 -9.97 -16.33
CA PRO A 76 -8.04 -10.99 -16.43
C PRO A 76 -9.43 -10.43 -16.11
N VAL A 77 -9.50 -9.30 -15.39
CA VAL A 77 -10.73 -8.66 -14.92
C VAL A 77 -10.61 -7.14 -15.00
N ARG A 78 -11.75 -6.43 -14.99
CA ARG A 78 -11.77 -4.96 -15.05
C ARG A 78 -11.36 -4.27 -13.76
N ARG A 79 -11.44 -4.95 -12.61
CA ARG A 79 -11.08 -4.41 -11.30
C ARG A 79 -10.25 -5.41 -10.55
N GLU A 80 -9.15 -4.92 -9.97
CA GLU A 80 -8.30 -5.70 -9.08
C GLU A 80 -8.07 -4.96 -7.76
N VAL A 81 -7.73 -5.73 -6.74
CA VAL A 81 -7.46 -5.24 -5.38
C VAL A 81 -5.98 -5.42 -5.10
N LEU A 82 -5.32 -4.33 -4.68
CA LEU A 82 -3.94 -4.33 -4.23
C LEU A 82 -3.92 -4.22 -2.71
N GLY A 83 -3.52 -5.30 -2.05
CA GLY A 83 -3.38 -5.37 -0.60
C GLY A 83 -2.13 -4.65 -0.10
N LEU A 84 -2.23 -4.10 1.11
CA LEU A 84 -1.13 -3.50 1.84
C LEU A 84 -0.81 -4.38 3.05
N ALA A 85 0.31 -5.11 2.97
CA ALA A 85 0.81 -5.88 4.08
C ALA A 85 1.70 -5.01 4.97
N VAL A 86 1.42 -4.99 6.27
CA VAL A 86 2.07 -4.07 7.20
C VAL A 86 2.76 -4.77 8.35
N ARG A 87 3.95 -4.26 8.70
CA ARG A 87 4.62 -4.53 9.95
C ARG A 87 4.78 -3.22 10.71
N PHE A 88 4.36 -3.20 11.98
CA PHE A 88 4.42 -2.01 12.82
C PHE A 88 5.01 -2.37 14.18
N ALA A 89 5.99 -1.60 14.65
CA ALA A 89 6.69 -1.88 15.91
C ALA A 89 7.23 -3.33 15.97
N GLY A 90 7.75 -3.85 14.85
CA GLY A 90 8.25 -5.22 14.71
C GLY A 90 7.17 -6.30 14.56
N ARG A 91 5.90 -6.01 14.80
CA ARG A 91 4.78 -6.96 14.70
C ARG A 91 4.21 -6.99 13.30
N SER A 92 3.93 -8.19 12.77
CA SER A 92 3.17 -8.34 11.53
C SER A 92 1.68 -8.14 11.81
N LEU A 93 1.04 -7.29 11.02
CA LEU A 93 -0.40 -7.03 11.06
C LEU A 93 -1.13 -7.76 9.94
N GLY A 94 -0.40 -8.26 8.94
CA GLY A 94 -0.98 -8.87 7.75
C GLY A 94 -1.43 -7.83 6.72
N GLU A 95 -2.28 -8.27 5.81
CA GLU A 95 -2.90 -7.45 4.77
C GLU A 95 -4.19 -6.83 5.33
N ILE A 96 -4.08 -5.58 5.77
CA ILE A 96 -5.10 -4.91 6.61
C ILE A 96 -5.66 -3.64 5.97
N ALA A 97 -5.15 -3.25 4.81
CA ALA A 97 -5.71 -2.21 3.96
C ALA A 97 -5.53 -2.62 2.50
N GLU A 98 -6.25 -1.93 1.62
CA GLU A 98 -6.30 -2.25 0.20
C GLU A 98 -6.51 -1.00 -0.64
N ALA A 99 -6.06 -1.04 -1.89
CA ALA A 99 -6.38 -0.09 -2.93
C ALA A 99 -7.07 -0.81 -4.11
N LEU A 100 -8.18 -0.25 -4.57
CA LEU A 100 -8.90 -0.69 -5.75
C LEU A 100 -8.29 -0.08 -7.00
N THR A 101 -8.13 -0.89 -8.02
CA THR A 101 -7.63 -0.46 -9.32
C THR A 101 -8.59 -0.90 -10.41
N ASP A 102 -9.15 0.06 -11.15
CA ASP A 102 -9.99 -0.20 -12.32
C ASP A 102 -9.20 -0.02 -13.61
N TYR A 103 -9.29 -0.96 -14.54
CA TYR A 103 -8.68 -0.84 -15.86
C TYR A 103 -9.52 0.05 -16.77
N LEU A 104 -8.86 1.00 -17.41
CA LEU A 104 -9.42 1.77 -18.53
C LEU A 104 -9.28 0.96 -19.81
N GLU A 105 -10.29 1.07 -20.67
CA GLU A 105 -10.31 0.49 -22.02
C GLU A 105 -9.48 1.30 -23.02
#